data_AF-A0A2N2G7Q9-F1
#
_entry.id   AF-A0A2N2G7Q9-F1
#
_cell.length_a   1.000
_cell.length_b   1.000
_cell.length_c   1.000
_cell.angle_alpha   90.00
_cell.angle_beta   90.00
_cell.angle_gamma   90.00
#
_symmetry.space_group_name_H-M   'P 1'
#
loop_
_entity.id
_entity.type
_entity.pdbx_description
1 polymer ?
#
loop_
_entity_poly.entity_id
_entity_poly.type
_entity_poly.pdbx_seq_one_letter_code
_entity_poly.pdbx_strand_id
1 'polypeptide(L)'
;MFFNRSDFAEQRAQWCQQTNHSPETLLKVAKGLRCIDKPLFLTSMDGAVAVNSGETGTACPTAAEIGSSLVIALATPLLPQNLGNPDFCGELGIRYPYLGGSMAKGISSVRMGEELGNAGMLGFFGAAGLPLSEVEAAADRLKSSLGSKPFGCNLIHSPHEPDLEEELVSLYIKKGICLIEASAFLALTLTLVRYRLHGICRLPDGTIHAPNRIIAKVSREELAARFFSPPPEKLIKELLSRGEISEEQAALAEKIPMAQYVTAEADSGGHTDNRPAIVLFPTIKSLAERLEKEFAYDCRLTVGLGGGISTPASAAAAFAMGADYIMTGSVNQGCIESGTSAIVREMLTETRQADVTMAPAADMFEMGVTVQVLKRGTMFPMRAAKLYELYRNHASLEDIPAQEREKLEKTLFLAPLADIWKDTRAFFQKRDPKQVERAERDPKHLMSLVFRWYLGQAAHWAKDGNPSRKMDYQIWVGPAMGAFNEWVAGSFLAEADQRKVVTVARNILYGAAVLSRATMLRSQGVRLPAEAVKNIPLQDSELKEYF
;
A
#
# COMPACT_ATOMS: atom_id res chain seq x y z
N MET A 1 -19.45 33.79 -29.89
CA MET A 1 -20.06 33.00 -30.97
C MET A 1 -20.77 31.82 -30.33
N PHE A 2 -22.11 31.82 -30.32
CA PHE A 2 -22.88 30.66 -29.88
C PHE A 2 -22.89 29.64 -31.02
N PHE A 3 -22.21 28.52 -30.85
CA PHE A 3 -22.27 27.42 -31.81
C PHE A 3 -23.69 26.84 -31.82
N ASN A 4 -24.24 26.65 -33.01
CA ASN A 4 -25.55 26.06 -33.22
C ASN A 4 -25.54 24.61 -32.69
N ARG A 5 -26.35 24.34 -31.65
CA ARG A 5 -26.36 23.04 -30.95
C ARG A 5 -26.70 21.85 -31.86
N SER A 6 -27.43 22.08 -32.95
CA SER A 6 -27.87 21.05 -33.90
C SER A 6 -26.71 20.48 -34.72
N ASP A 7 -25.85 21.35 -35.26
CA ASP A 7 -24.73 20.93 -36.13
C ASP A 7 -23.63 20.21 -35.31
N PHE A 8 -23.45 20.64 -34.07
CA PHE A 8 -22.55 20.00 -33.10
C PHE A 8 -23.03 18.58 -32.72
N ALA A 9 -24.35 18.36 -32.68
CA ALA A 9 -24.93 17.05 -32.36
C ALA A 9 -24.82 16.08 -33.53
N GLU A 10 -25.04 16.51 -34.77
CA GLU A 10 -24.96 15.65 -35.97
C GLU A 10 -23.54 15.18 -36.28
N GLN A 11 -22.54 16.07 -36.22
CA GLN A 11 -21.14 15.69 -36.48
C GLN A 11 -20.56 14.82 -35.35
N ARG A 12 -20.94 15.09 -34.09
CA ARG A 12 -20.61 14.23 -32.95
C ARG A 12 -21.30 12.87 -33.05
N ALA A 13 -22.52 12.81 -33.59
CA ALA A 13 -23.24 11.57 -33.86
C ALA A 13 -22.54 10.73 -34.95
N GLN A 14 -22.00 11.36 -36.01
CA GLN A 14 -21.24 10.64 -37.05
C GLN A 14 -19.98 9.94 -36.50
N TRP A 15 -19.22 10.55 -35.58
CA TRP A 15 -18.12 9.85 -34.89
C TRP A 15 -18.60 8.78 -33.90
N CYS A 16 -19.66 9.07 -33.13
CA CYS A 16 -20.23 8.09 -32.19
C CYS A 16 -20.83 6.84 -32.89
N GLN A 17 -21.12 6.92 -34.19
CA GLN A 17 -21.72 5.86 -34.99
C GLN A 17 -20.76 5.20 -35.99
N GLN A 18 -19.70 5.87 -36.44
CA GLN A 18 -18.70 5.26 -37.34
C GLN A 18 -17.82 4.25 -36.60
N THR A 19 -17.92 2.99 -37.00
CA THR A 19 -17.12 1.87 -36.48
C THR A 19 -15.81 1.64 -37.24
N ASN A 20 -15.57 2.36 -38.34
CA ASN A 20 -14.46 2.12 -39.27
C ASN A 20 -13.54 3.35 -39.40
N HIS A 21 -12.71 3.62 -38.40
CA HIS A 21 -11.56 4.51 -38.56
C HIS A 21 -10.38 3.75 -39.18
N SER A 22 -9.56 4.43 -39.99
CA SER A 22 -8.38 3.80 -40.56
C SER A 22 -7.40 3.35 -39.45
N PRO A 23 -6.65 2.26 -39.64
CA PRO A 23 -5.62 1.82 -38.69
C PRO A 23 -4.60 2.92 -38.35
N GLU A 24 -4.30 3.79 -39.31
CA GLU A 24 -3.38 4.93 -39.12
C GLU A 24 -3.95 5.96 -38.13
N THR A 25 -5.23 6.30 -38.24
CA THR A 25 -5.91 7.21 -37.31
C THR A 25 -5.89 6.63 -35.89
N LEU A 26 -6.19 5.34 -35.74
CA LEU A 26 -6.17 4.67 -34.43
C LEU A 26 -4.77 4.66 -33.80
N LEU A 27 -3.71 4.47 -34.60
CA LEU A 27 -2.33 4.55 -34.15
C LEU A 27 -1.96 5.96 -33.69
N LYS A 28 -2.42 7.01 -34.40
CA LYS A 28 -2.22 8.40 -33.99
C LYS A 28 -2.92 8.71 -32.66
N VAL A 29 -4.15 8.22 -32.46
CA VAL A 29 -4.87 8.36 -31.17
C VAL A 29 -4.10 7.66 -30.05
N ALA A 30 -3.65 6.43 -30.27
CA ALA A 30 -2.88 5.68 -29.28
C ALA A 30 -1.58 6.39 -28.89
N LYS A 31 -0.84 6.92 -29.88
CA LYS A 31 0.36 7.74 -29.64
C LYS A 31 0.02 9.02 -28.86
N GLY A 32 -1.04 9.73 -29.26
CA GLY A 32 -1.48 10.94 -28.56
C GLY A 32 -1.87 10.68 -27.10
N LEU A 33 -2.54 9.56 -26.81
CA LEU A 33 -2.91 9.13 -25.46
C LEU A 33 -1.69 8.82 -24.58
N ARG A 34 -0.57 8.41 -25.20
CA ARG A 34 0.71 8.12 -24.54
C ARG A 34 1.55 9.36 -24.26
N CYS A 35 1.43 10.41 -25.08
CA CYS A 35 2.06 11.72 -24.80
C CYS A 35 1.30 12.48 -23.71
N ILE A 36 1.47 12.06 -22.44
CA ILE A 36 0.66 12.52 -21.30
C ILE A 36 0.97 13.96 -20.85
N ASP A 37 2.05 14.55 -21.32
CA ASP A 37 2.47 15.93 -21.10
C ASP A 37 1.79 16.93 -22.06
N LYS A 38 1.17 16.44 -23.15
CA LYS A 38 0.58 17.27 -24.21
C LYS A 38 -0.93 17.07 -24.30
N PRO A 39 -1.70 18.08 -24.76
CA PRO A 39 -3.10 17.87 -25.09
C PRO A 39 -3.24 16.99 -26.34
N LEU A 40 -4.32 16.22 -26.39
CA LEU A 40 -4.72 15.44 -27.57
C LEU A 40 -6.08 15.96 -28.06
N PHE A 41 -6.10 16.53 -29.27
CA PHE A 41 -7.31 17.00 -29.92
C PHE A 41 -7.71 16.01 -31.03
N LEU A 42 -9.00 15.67 -31.05
CA LEU A 42 -9.63 15.05 -32.22
C LEU A 42 -10.42 16.14 -32.94
N THR A 43 -10.17 16.32 -34.24
CA THR A 43 -10.83 17.33 -35.07
C THR A 43 -11.50 16.70 -36.30
N SER A 44 -12.61 17.25 -36.76
CA SER A 44 -13.32 16.83 -37.98
C SER A 44 -13.19 17.93 -39.04
N MET A 45 -12.76 17.57 -40.25
CA MET A 45 -12.72 18.43 -41.43
C MET A 45 -13.40 17.71 -42.59
N ASP A 46 -14.49 18.28 -43.12
CA ASP A 46 -15.31 17.68 -44.20
C ASP A 46 -15.75 16.21 -43.93
N GLY A 47 -15.97 15.86 -42.66
CA GLY A 47 -16.35 14.50 -42.23
C GLY A 47 -15.17 13.53 -42.05
N ALA A 48 -13.95 13.94 -42.37
CA ALA A 48 -12.72 13.19 -42.10
C ALA A 48 -12.11 13.63 -40.76
N VAL A 49 -11.64 12.67 -39.96
CA VAL A 49 -11.07 12.97 -38.64
C VAL A 49 -9.55 13.04 -38.66
N ALA A 50 -9.04 14.13 -38.11
CA ALA A 50 -7.63 14.35 -37.84
C ALA A 50 -7.34 14.24 -36.34
N VAL A 51 -6.13 13.78 -36.03
CA VAL A 51 -5.62 13.60 -34.66
C VAL A 51 -4.43 14.51 -34.50
N ASN A 52 -4.52 15.46 -33.56
CA ASN A 52 -3.50 16.48 -33.34
C ASN A 52 -2.97 16.40 -31.90
N SER A 53 -1.66 16.20 -31.75
CA SER A 53 -0.93 16.19 -30.48
C SER A 53 0.26 17.17 -30.56
N GLY A 54 0.27 18.26 -29.78
CA GLY A 54 1.34 19.28 -29.90
C GLY A 54 1.25 20.46 -28.92
N GLU A 55 2.39 21.16 -28.76
CA GLU A 55 2.67 22.26 -27.80
C GLU A 55 1.91 23.56 -28.09
N THR A 56 1.49 23.74 -29.33
CA THR A 56 0.68 24.86 -29.82
C THR A 56 -0.50 24.30 -30.60
N GLY A 57 -1.32 23.50 -29.91
CA GLY A 57 -2.72 23.42 -30.29
C GLY A 57 -3.35 24.77 -29.99
N THR A 58 -3.15 25.76 -30.87
CA THR A 58 -3.96 26.96 -30.87
C THR A 58 -5.41 26.46 -30.93
N ALA A 59 -6.10 26.47 -29.79
CA ALA A 59 -7.54 26.31 -29.72
C ALA A 59 -8.29 27.47 -30.42
N CYS A 60 -7.54 28.37 -31.05
CA CYS A 60 -7.99 29.22 -32.12
C CYS A 60 -7.20 28.85 -33.38
N PRO A 61 -7.81 28.22 -34.41
CA PRO A 61 -7.41 28.58 -35.76
C PRO A 61 -7.26 30.11 -35.79
N THR A 62 -6.17 30.62 -36.35
CA THR A 62 -6.17 32.05 -36.66
C THR A 62 -7.44 32.34 -37.45
N ALA A 63 -8.08 33.49 -37.26
CA ALA A 63 -9.42 33.74 -37.80
C ALA A 63 -9.57 33.52 -39.33
N ALA A 64 -8.44 33.36 -40.03
CA ALA A 64 -8.34 32.99 -41.44
C ALA A 64 -8.55 31.48 -41.76
N GLU A 65 -8.47 30.56 -40.79
CA GLU A 65 -8.59 29.09 -40.98
C GLU A 65 -9.94 28.51 -40.52
N ILE A 66 -10.90 29.38 -40.14
CA ILE A 66 -12.23 29.03 -39.61
C ILE A 66 -13.13 28.26 -40.62
N GLY A 67 -12.63 27.99 -41.82
CA GLY A 67 -13.42 27.40 -42.89
C GLY A 67 -13.78 25.92 -42.77
N SER A 68 -13.14 25.08 -41.92
CA SER A 68 -13.40 23.63 -42.06
C SER A 68 -13.07 22.67 -40.91
N SER A 69 -12.31 23.00 -39.85
CA SER A 69 -11.97 22.01 -38.79
C SER A 69 -12.65 22.25 -37.43
N LEU A 70 -13.52 21.32 -36.99
CA LEU A 70 -14.22 21.34 -35.69
C LEU A 70 -13.54 20.44 -34.65
N VAL A 71 -13.29 20.91 -33.42
CA VAL A 71 -12.84 20.04 -32.31
C VAL A 71 -14.00 19.18 -31.81
N ILE A 72 -13.85 17.86 -31.90
CA ILE A 72 -14.89 16.87 -31.53
C ILE A 72 -14.61 16.19 -30.19
N ALA A 73 -13.34 16.11 -29.75
CA ALA A 73 -12.97 15.64 -28.42
C ALA A 73 -11.57 16.12 -27.99
N LEU A 74 -11.33 16.16 -26.68
CA LEU A 74 -10.07 16.58 -26.07
C LEU A 74 -9.66 15.67 -24.90
N ALA A 75 -8.41 15.24 -24.84
CA ALA A 75 -7.79 14.80 -23.59
C ALA A 75 -6.71 15.79 -23.17
N THR A 76 -6.80 16.29 -21.94
CA THR A 76 -5.83 17.24 -21.39
C THR A 76 -4.50 16.54 -21.09
N PRO A 77 -3.40 17.30 -20.94
CA PRO A 77 -2.22 16.81 -20.25
C PRO A 77 -2.61 16.26 -18.88
N LEU A 78 -2.02 15.13 -18.49
CA LEU A 78 -2.18 14.51 -17.18
C LEU A 78 -0.86 13.85 -16.79
N LEU A 79 0.03 14.61 -16.16
CA LEU A 79 1.30 14.10 -15.66
C LEU A 79 1.11 13.25 -14.39
N PRO A 80 2.04 12.33 -14.08
CA PRO A 80 1.93 11.46 -12.90
C PRO A 80 1.74 12.21 -11.58
N GLN A 81 2.38 13.38 -11.40
CA GLN A 81 2.21 14.20 -10.19
C GLN A 81 0.79 14.76 -10.01
N ASN A 82 -0.03 14.77 -11.05
CA ASN A 82 -1.37 15.37 -11.06
C ASN A 82 -2.51 14.34 -10.91
N LEU A 83 -2.20 13.05 -10.71
CA LEU A 83 -3.22 11.99 -10.60
C LEU A 83 -3.96 11.98 -9.26
N GLY A 84 -3.27 12.35 -8.19
CA GLY A 84 -3.78 12.42 -6.82
C GLY A 84 -3.83 13.86 -6.31
N ASN A 85 -3.55 14.02 -5.03
CA ASN A 85 -3.60 15.33 -4.38
C ASN A 85 -2.20 15.98 -4.34
N PRO A 86 -1.97 17.10 -5.04
CA PRO A 86 -0.68 17.79 -5.04
C PRO A 86 -0.35 18.42 -3.68
N ASP A 87 -1.34 18.82 -2.89
CA ASP A 87 -1.13 19.39 -1.56
C ASP A 87 -0.57 18.32 -0.61
N PHE A 88 -1.10 17.09 -0.66
CA PHE A 88 -0.53 15.95 0.07
C PHE A 88 0.94 15.73 -0.30
N CYS A 89 1.27 15.81 -1.59
CA CYS A 89 2.64 15.64 -2.05
C CYS A 89 3.55 16.76 -1.52
N GLY A 90 3.10 18.02 -1.62
CA GLY A 90 3.82 19.19 -1.12
C GLY A 90 4.04 19.15 0.39
N GLU A 91 3.01 18.77 1.16
CA GLU A 91 3.08 18.65 2.62
C GLU A 91 4.11 17.60 3.05
N LEU A 92 4.14 16.43 2.40
CA LEU A 92 5.09 15.35 2.72
C LEU A 92 6.46 15.50 2.05
N GLY A 93 6.63 16.45 1.14
CA GLY A 93 7.88 16.64 0.40
C GLY A 93 8.14 15.55 -0.65
N ILE A 94 7.10 14.95 -1.21
CA ILE A 94 7.17 13.99 -2.32
C ILE A 94 6.68 14.63 -3.62
N ARG A 95 7.01 14.01 -4.76
CA ARG A 95 6.58 14.48 -6.10
C ARG A 95 5.36 13.73 -6.61
N TYR A 96 5.25 12.43 -6.29
CA TYR A 96 4.16 11.59 -6.79
C TYR A 96 3.31 11.05 -5.65
N PRO A 97 1.98 10.95 -5.85
CA PRO A 97 1.04 10.44 -4.86
C PRO A 97 1.09 8.90 -4.79
N TYR A 98 2.29 8.36 -4.53
CA TYR A 98 2.62 6.93 -4.54
C TYR A 98 3.43 6.55 -3.31
N LEU A 99 2.89 5.62 -2.53
CA LEU A 99 3.49 5.08 -1.32
C LEU A 99 3.82 3.59 -1.48
N GLY A 100 5.04 3.21 -1.09
CA GLY A 100 5.40 1.82 -0.81
C GLY A 100 5.04 1.49 0.64
N GLY A 101 3.95 0.76 0.85
CA GLY A 101 3.50 0.33 2.18
C GLY A 101 4.49 -0.62 2.83
N SER A 102 4.52 -0.65 4.16
CA SER A 102 5.47 -1.50 4.86
C SER A 102 5.14 -2.99 4.69
N MET A 103 6.19 -3.80 4.68
CA MET A 103 6.13 -5.26 4.66
C MET A 103 7.07 -5.75 5.75
N ALA A 104 6.54 -6.55 6.67
CA ALA A 104 7.19 -6.95 7.92
C ALA A 104 8.57 -7.61 7.73
N LYS A 105 9.32 -7.71 8.82
CA LYS A 105 10.64 -8.34 8.91
C LYS A 105 11.67 -7.75 7.93
N GLY A 106 11.57 -6.46 7.62
CA GLY A 106 12.47 -5.77 6.70
C GLY A 106 12.28 -6.14 5.23
N ILE A 107 11.17 -6.79 4.86
CA ILE A 107 10.84 -7.05 3.45
C ILE A 107 10.69 -5.73 2.70
N SER A 108 10.02 -4.74 3.30
CA SER A 108 10.19 -3.34 2.87
C SER A 108 11.51 -2.85 3.43
N SER A 109 12.56 -3.04 2.63
CA SER A 109 13.95 -2.88 3.03
C SER A 109 14.38 -1.42 3.04
N VAL A 110 15.54 -1.15 3.63
CA VAL A 110 16.20 0.16 3.51
C VAL A 110 16.43 0.53 2.05
N ARG A 111 16.88 -0.42 1.22
CA ARG A 111 17.10 -0.19 -0.23
C ARG A 111 15.81 0.23 -0.92
N MET A 112 14.69 -0.39 -0.59
CA MET A 112 13.39 -0.01 -1.17
C MET A 112 12.99 1.41 -0.78
N GLY A 113 13.18 1.79 0.48
CA GLY A 113 12.96 3.16 0.96
C GLY A 113 13.87 4.18 0.27
N GLU A 114 15.15 3.84 0.09
CA GLU A 114 16.15 4.66 -0.63
C GLU A 114 15.72 4.91 -2.09
N GLU A 115 15.36 3.85 -2.82
CA GLU A 115 14.98 3.94 -4.24
C GLU A 115 13.68 4.74 -4.45
N LEU A 116 12.65 4.48 -3.64
CA LEU A 116 11.40 5.25 -3.69
C LEU A 116 11.62 6.72 -3.32
N GLY A 117 12.35 7.00 -2.23
CA GLY A 117 12.65 8.36 -1.78
C GLY A 117 13.43 9.15 -2.83
N ASN A 118 14.43 8.56 -3.46
CA ASN A 118 15.20 9.19 -4.54
C ASN A 118 14.37 9.42 -5.81
N ALA A 119 13.34 8.61 -6.04
CA ALA A 119 12.40 8.78 -7.14
C ALA A 119 11.26 9.78 -6.86
N GLY A 120 11.27 10.48 -5.71
CA GLY A 120 10.22 11.43 -5.34
C GLY A 120 8.91 10.76 -4.91
N MET A 121 8.99 9.52 -4.43
CA MET A 121 7.90 8.76 -3.83
C MET A 121 8.19 8.54 -2.33
N LEU A 122 7.27 7.93 -1.59
CA LEU A 122 7.49 7.60 -0.18
C LEU A 122 7.56 6.09 0.03
N GLY A 123 8.58 5.60 0.74
CA GLY A 123 8.70 4.22 1.18
C GLY A 123 8.68 4.10 2.71
N PHE A 124 7.96 3.11 3.24
CA PHE A 124 7.96 2.78 4.66
C PHE A 124 8.84 1.58 4.97
N PHE A 125 9.82 1.75 5.85
CA PHE A 125 10.64 0.65 6.34
C PHE A 125 9.81 -0.34 7.18
N GLY A 126 9.97 -1.63 6.88
CA GLY A 126 9.23 -2.73 7.50
C GLY A 126 9.78 -3.16 8.87
N ALA A 127 9.60 -2.33 9.90
CA ALA A 127 10.13 -2.57 11.25
C ALA A 127 9.47 -3.75 12.00
N ALA A 128 8.23 -4.11 11.67
CA ALA A 128 7.48 -5.16 12.36
C ALA A 128 8.26 -6.50 12.44
N GLY A 129 8.46 -7.01 13.66
CA GLY A 129 9.14 -8.29 13.90
C GLY A 129 10.67 -8.26 13.80
N LEU A 130 11.28 -7.08 13.64
CA LEU A 130 12.74 -6.91 13.74
C LEU A 130 13.19 -6.56 15.16
N PRO A 131 14.40 -6.94 15.57
CA PRO A 131 15.03 -6.43 16.79
C PRO A 131 15.20 -4.90 16.74
N LEU A 132 15.11 -4.24 17.90
CA LEU A 132 15.24 -2.78 18.01
C LEU A 132 16.56 -2.25 17.42
N SER A 133 17.67 -2.98 17.58
CA SER A 133 18.98 -2.62 17.04
C SER A 133 19.02 -2.62 15.50
N GLU A 134 18.27 -3.51 14.85
CA GLU A 134 18.15 -3.51 13.38
C GLU A 134 17.30 -2.32 12.90
N VAL A 135 16.25 -1.98 13.63
CA VAL A 135 15.42 -0.79 13.35
C VAL A 135 16.23 0.48 13.53
N GLU A 136 17.06 0.58 14.57
CA GLU A 136 17.98 1.70 14.81
C GLU A 136 18.98 1.86 13.66
N ALA A 137 19.63 0.76 13.24
CA ALA A 137 20.58 0.79 12.12
C ALA A 137 19.92 1.17 10.79
N ALA A 138 18.70 0.68 10.54
CA ALA A 138 17.93 1.03 9.35
C ALA A 138 17.55 2.51 9.33
N ALA A 139 17.08 3.05 10.46
CA ALA A 139 16.75 4.46 10.63
C ALA A 139 17.96 5.37 10.39
N ASP A 140 19.12 5.03 10.96
CA ASP A 140 20.36 5.79 10.78
C ASP A 140 20.80 5.80 9.31
N ARG A 141 20.72 4.64 8.62
CA ARG A 141 21.08 4.54 7.20
C ARG A 141 20.12 5.33 6.31
N LEU A 142 18.81 5.23 6.52
CA LEU A 142 17.83 5.98 5.73
C LEU A 142 18.03 7.48 5.91
N LYS A 143 18.22 7.95 7.14
CA LYS A 143 18.48 9.35 7.43
C LYS A 143 19.77 9.85 6.76
N SER A 144 20.84 9.06 6.82
CA SER A 144 22.12 9.42 6.20
C SER A 144 22.07 9.44 4.67
N SER A 145 21.36 8.50 4.05
CA SER A 145 21.35 8.33 2.59
C SER A 145 20.36 9.26 1.88
N LEU A 146 19.20 9.51 2.49
CA LEU A 146 18.14 10.34 1.91
C LEU A 146 18.28 11.82 2.23
N GLY A 147 19.00 12.17 3.30
CA GLY A 147 19.18 13.55 3.73
C GLY A 147 17.84 14.19 4.10
N SER A 148 17.41 15.18 3.32
CA SER A 148 16.12 15.86 3.52
C SER A 148 14.94 15.17 2.82
N LYS A 149 15.17 14.14 1.98
CA LYS A 149 14.07 13.44 1.31
C LYS A 149 13.27 12.62 2.33
N PRO A 150 11.92 12.60 2.22
CA PRO A 150 11.08 11.94 3.19
C PRO A 150 11.20 10.42 3.11
N PHE A 151 11.16 9.78 4.27
CA PHE A 151 10.94 8.35 4.45
C PHE A 151 10.11 8.14 5.72
N GLY A 152 9.51 6.96 5.85
CA GLY A 152 8.81 6.60 7.09
C GLY A 152 9.21 5.24 7.62
N CYS A 153 8.84 4.97 8.86
CA CYS A 153 8.99 3.66 9.48
C CYS A 153 7.62 3.11 9.88
N ASN A 154 7.46 1.80 9.79
CA ASN A 154 6.24 1.16 10.30
C ASN A 154 6.21 1.16 11.83
N LEU A 155 5.04 1.44 12.40
CA LEU A 155 4.71 1.13 13.79
C LEU A 155 3.51 0.17 13.76
N ILE A 156 3.76 -1.09 14.10
CA ILE A 156 2.74 -2.11 14.17
C ILE A 156 2.22 -2.24 15.60
N HIS A 157 0.90 -2.29 15.76
CA HIS A 157 0.32 -2.53 17.05
C HIS A 157 0.55 -3.97 17.50
N SER A 158 1.04 -4.15 18.74
CA SER A 158 1.33 -5.45 19.33
C SER A 158 0.60 -5.60 20.67
N PRO A 159 -0.69 -6.00 20.69
CA PRO A 159 -1.53 -6.01 21.90
C PRO A 159 -0.95 -6.84 23.07
N HIS A 160 -0.20 -7.89 22.76
CA HIS A 160 0.39 -8.80 23.75
C HIS A 160 1.82 -8.41 24.14
N GLU A 161 2.43 -7.42 23.47
CA GLU A 161 3.79 -6.95 23.70
C GLU A 161 3.83 -5.41 23.66
N PRO A 162 3.09 -4.70 24.55
CA PRO A 162 3.01 -3.24 24.54
C PRO A 162 4.37 -2.56 24.76
N ASP A 163 5.29 -3.22 25.47
CA ASP A 163 6.65 -2.72 25.69
C ASP A 163 7.44 -2.58 24.38
N LEU A 164 7.16 -3.39 23.35
CA LEU A 164 7.81 -3.25 22.03
C LEU A 164 7.35 -2.00 21.30
N GLU A 165 6.07 -1.66 21.39
CA GLU A 165 5.53 -0.41 20.81
C GLU A 165 6.18 0.81 21.47
N GLU A 166 6.36 0.73 22.79
CA GLU A 166 6.97 1.75 23.64
C GLU A 166 8.45 1.97 23.34
N GLU A 167 9.23 0.90 23.22
CA GLU A 167 10.64 0.94 22.83
C GLU A 167 10.83 1.53 21.42
N LEU A 168 9.97 1.13 20.45
CA LEU A 168 10.02 1.64 19.09
C LEU A 168 9.71 3.13 19.01
N VAL A 169 8.65 3.60 19.68
CA VAL A 169 8.33 5.04 19.70
C VAL A 169 9.44 5.84 20.38
N SER A 170 10.02 5.32 21.46
CA SER A 170 11.16 5.96 22.12
C SER A 170 12.38 6.07 21.20
N LEU A 171 12.66 5.01 20.43
CA LEU A 171 13.70 5.03 19.40
C LEU A 171 13.39 6.06 18.30
N TYR A 172 12.15 6.09 17.77
CA TYR A 172 11.75 7.01 16.71
C TYR A 172 11.87 8.46 17.14
N ILE A 173 11.42 8.79 18.36
CA ILE A 173 11.59 10.13 18.95
C ILE A 173 13.08 10.47 19.08
N LYS A 174 13.88 9.57 19.68
CA LYS A 174 15.34 9.77 19.86
C LYS A 174 16.07 10.01 18.53
N LYS A 175 15.66 9.32 17.47
CA LYS A 175 16.27 9.42 16.12
C LYS A 175 15.70 10.56 15.28
N GLY A 176 14.63 11.21 15.74
CA GLY A 176 13.91 12.22 14.97
C GLY A 176 13.26 11.63 13.71
N ILE A 177 12.66 10.44 13.83
CA ILE A 177 11.80 9.87 12.80
C ILE A 177 10.44 10.53 12.93
N CYS A 178 10.13 11.42 12.00
CA CYS A 178 8.96 12.29 12.05
C CYS A 178 7.77 11.77 11.23
N LEU A 179 7.87 10.58 10.63
CA LEU A 179 6.79 9.98 9.84
C LEU A 179 6.70 8.47 10.10
N ILE A 180 5.52 8.03 10.54
CA ILE A 180 5.24 6.60 10.71
C ILE A 180 4.02 6.15 9.93
N GLU A 181 4.04 4.89 9.50
CA GLU A 181 2.83 4.16 9.08
C GLU A 181 2.32 3.38 10.29
N ALA A 182 1.18 3.79 10.86
CA ALA A 182 0.54 3.10 11.97
C ALA A 182 -0.38 1.98 11.42
N SER A 183 -0.11 0.73 11.78
CA SER A 183 -0.80 -0.45 11.22
C SER A 183 -1.23 -1.45 12.29
N ALA A 184 -2.27 -2.25 11.99
CA ALA A 184 -2.85 -3.26 12.87
C ALA A 184 -3.44 -2.74 14.21
N PHE A 185 -3.59 -1.42 14.39
CA PHE A 185 -4.20 -0.84 15.59
C PHE A 185 -5.67 -1.23 15.71
N LEU A 186 -6.09 -1.64 16.91
CA LEU A 186 -7.51 -1.87 17.25
C LEU A 186 -8.12 -0.67 18.00
N ALA A 187 -7.26 0.09 18.67
CA ALA A 187 -7.58 1.33 19.35
C ALA A 187 -6.33 2.21 19.38
N LEU A 188 -6.51 3.49 19.67
CA LEU A 188 -5.38 4.38 19.92
C LEU A 188 -4.73 3.99 21.26
N THR A 189 -3.41 4.01 21.30
CA THR A 189 -2.61 3.67 22.48
C THR A 189 -2.00 4.93 23.08
N LEU A 190 -1.63 4.86 24.36
CA LEU A 190 -0.93 5.94 25.04
C LEU A 190 0.39 6.29 24.31
N THR A 191 1.14 5.27 23.92
CA THR A 191 2.42 5.36 23.19
C THR A 191 2.27 6.03 21.83
N LEU A 192 1.23 5.72 21.06
CA LEU A 192 0.95 6.38 19.77
C LEU A 192 0.59 7.85 19.94
N VAL A 193 -0.21 8.19 20.96
CA VAL A 193 -0.55 9.59 21.29
C VAL A 193 0.69 10.36 21.69
N ARG A 194 1.60 9.76 22.49
CA ARG A 194 2.87 10.40 22.83
C ARG A 194 3.70 10.70 21.58
N TYR A 195 3.83 9.74 20.67
CA TYR A 195 4.54 9.97 19.42
C TYR A 195 3.96 11.19 18.68
N ARG A 196 2.63 11.23 18.51
CA ARG A 196 1.94 12.32 17.81
C ARG A 196 2.17 13.70 18.44
N LEU A 197 2.16 13.76 19.77
CA LEU A 197 2.27 15.03 20.51
C LEU A 197 3.71 15.45 20.81
N HIS A 198 4.69 14.56 20.65
CA HIS A 198 6.07 14.90 20.96
C HIS A 198 6.58 16.02 20.02
N GLY A 199 6.97 17.14 20.63
CA GLY A 199 7.50 18.31 19.91
C GLY A 199 6.45 19.20 19.26
N ILE A 200 5.14 18.96 19.49
CA ILE A 200 4.10 19.89 19.02
C ILE A 200 4.28 21.26 19.66
N CYS A 201 4.17 22.32 18.88
CA CYS A 201 4.30 23.69 19.35
C CYS A 201 3.50 24.67 18.47
N ARG A 202 3.31 25.90 18.97
CA ARG A 202 2.78 27.01 18.18
C ARG A 202 3.95 27.81 17.58
N LEU A 203 3.89 28.06 16.28
CA LEU A 203 4.87 28.91 15.59
C LEU A 203 4.59 30.40 15.82
N PRO A 204 5.55 31.31 15.55
CA PRO A 204 5.38 32.75 15.74
C PRO A 204 4.20 33.38 14.97
N ASP A 205 3.80 32.77 13.86
CA ASP A 205 2.64 33.17 13.05
C ASP A 205 1.30 32.64 13.59
N GLY A 206 1.33 31.90 14.70
CA GLY A 206 0.16 31.32 15.35
C GLY A 206 -0.23 29.93 14.86
N THR A 207 0.39 29.41 13.79
CA THR A 207 0.09 28.07 13.26
C THR A 207 0.60 26.97 14.18
N ILE A 208 -0.06 25.81 14.18
CA ILE A 208 0.35 24.64 14.98
C ILE A 208 1.33 23.81 14.16
N HIS A 209 2.55 23.65 14.66
CA HIS A 209 3.54 22.75 14.09
C HIS A 209 3.53 21.43 14.86
N ALA A 210 3.11 20.36 14.18
CA ALA A 210 3.17 18.99 14.69
C ALA A 210 4.22 18.20 13.89
N PRO A 211 5.47 18.10 14.38
CA PRO A 211 6.58 17.53 13.61
C PRO A 211 6.34 16.04 13.31
N ASN A 212 5.78 15.30 14.26
CA ASN A 212 5.55 13.86 14.15
C ASN A 212 4.22 13.57 13.48
N ARG A 213 4.29 13.07 12.24
CA ARG A 213 3.13 12.75 11.40
C ARG A 213 2.87 11.25 11.37
N ILE A 214 1.60 10.91 11.18
CA ILE A 214 1.10 9.54 11.14
C ILE A 214 0.32 9.36 9.84
N ILE A 215 0.67 8.33 9.07
CA ILE A 215 -0.21 7.75 8.05
C ILE A 215 -0.83 6.50 8.67
N ALA A 216 -2.12 6.56 8.99
CA ALA A 216 -2.81 5.44 9.63
C ALA A 216 -3.41 4.52 8.57
N LYS A 217 -3.08 3.23 8.62
CA LYS A 217 -3.60 2.22 7.71
C LYS A 217 -4.76 1.47 8.36
N VAL A 218 -5.96 1.62 7.79
CA VAL A 218 -7.20 1.16 8.41
C VAL A 218 -8.10 0.45 7.39
N SER A 219 -8.80 -0.58 7.84
CA SER A 219 -9.85 -1.27 7.08
C SER A 219 -11.25 -0.94 7.61
N ARG A 220 -11.37 -0.20 8.72
CA ARG A 220 -12.63 -0.04 9.46
C ARG A 220 -12.98 1.42 9.69
N GLU A 221 -14.25 1.75 9.49
CA GLU A 221 -14.77 3.11 9.71
C GLU A 221 -14.57 3.57 11.15
N GLU A 222 -14.82 2.69 12.13
CA GLU A 222 -14.74 3.08 13.54
C GLU A 222 -13.31 3.42 13.98
N LEU A 223 -12.32 2.75 13.39
CA LEU A 223 -10.91 3.03 13.63
C LEU A 223 -10.46 4.29 12.87
N ALA A 224 -10.88 4.45 11.62
CA ALA A 224 -10.62 5.66 10.84
C ALA A 224 -11.14 6.90 11.56
N ALA A 225 -12.33 6.83 12.16
CA ALA A 225 -12.93 7.92 12.91
C ALA A 225 -12.02 8.35 14.08
N ARG A 226 -11.48 7.39 14.83
CA ARG A 226 -10.54 7.68 15.93
C ARG A 226 -9.26 8.35 15.46
N PHE A 227 -8.73 7.95 14.30
CA PHE A 227 -7.53 8.57 13.73
C PHE A 227 -7.80 9.99 13.20
N PHE A 228 -8.96 10.24 12.63
CA PHE A 228 -9.35 11.56 12.18
C PHE A 228 -9.76 12.50 13.32
N SER A 229 -10.18 11.99 14.47
CA SER A 229 -10.46 12.78 15.66
C SER A 229 -9.19 13.27 16.36
N PRO A 230 -9.31 14.27 17.26
CA PRO A 230 -8.20 14.66 18.12
C PRO A 230 -7.75 13.53 19.05
N PRO A 231 -6.52 13.59 19.58
CA PRO A 231 -6.04 12.63 20.57
C PRO A 231 -7.01 12.55 21.76
N PRO A 232 -7.35 11.34 22.26
CA PRO A 232 -8.36 11.20 23.31
C PRO A 232 -7.95 11.90 24.61
N GLU A 233 -8.86 12.70 25.18
CA GLU A 233 -8.64 13.47 26.41
C GLU A 233 -8.12 12.60 27.58
N LYS A 234 -8.63 11.37 27.71
CA LYS A 234 -8.16 10.41 28.72
C LYS A 234 -6.67 10.10 28.59
N LEU A 235 -6.20 9.88 27.35
CA LEU A 235 -4.79 9.57 27.08
C LEU A 235 -3.91 10.81 27.23
N ILE A 236 -4.41 12.00 26.83
CA ILE A 236 -3.72 13.27 27.05
C ILE A 236 -3.50 13.52 28.56
N LYS A 237 -4.57 13.40 29.37
CA LYS A 237 -4.49 13.58 30.83
C LYS A 237 -3.52 12.59 31.47
N GLU A 238 -3.51 11.35 31.01
CA GLU A 238 -2.58 10.34 31.48
C GLU A 238 -1.13 10.71 31.15
N LEU A 239 -0.82 11.10 29.91
CA LEU A 239 0.53 11.56 29.52
C LEU A 239 0.98 12.79 30.31
N LEU A 240 0.07 13.75 30.51
CA LEU A 240 0.35 14.96 31.29
C LEU A 240 0.67 14.60 32.75
N SER A 241 -0.10 13.70 33.36
CA SER A 241 0.14 13.25 34.75
C SER A 241 1.48 12.53 34.92
N ARG A 242 1.99 11.91 33.85
CA ARG A 242 3.30 11.25 33.81
C ARG A 242 4.44 12.21 33.46
N GLY A 243 4.14 13.46 33.12
CA GLY A 243 5.14 14.44 32.65
C GLY A 243 5.72 14.13 31.27
N GLU A 244 5.06 13.28 30.47
CA GLU A 244 5.51 12.89 29.12
C GLU A 244 5.15 13.95 28.06
N ILE A 245 4.19 14.84 28.39
CA ILE A 245 3.84 16.03 27.60
C ILE A 245 3.66 17.25 28.52
N SER A 246 3.79 18.46 27.97
CA SER A 246 3.51 19.72 28.69
C SER A 246 2.02 20.12 28.63
N GLU A 247 1.61 21.08 29.48
CA GLU A 247 0.26 21.67 29.41
C GLU A 247 -0.02 22.33 28.05
N GLU A 248 0.98 22.98 27.46
CA GLU A 248 0.87 23.57 26.12
C GLU A 248 0.63 22.49 25.06
N GLN A 249 1.39 21.38 25.10
CA GLN A 249 1.21 20.27 24.17
C GLN A 249 -0.18 19.63 24.32
N ALA A 250 -0.66 19.48 25.55
CA ALA A 250 -2.01 19.00 25.84
C ALA A 250 -3.10 19.94 25.27
N ALA A 251 -2.93 21.26 25.41
CA ALA A 251 -3.86 22.23 24.86
C ALA A 251 -3.87 22.26 23.31
N LEU A 252 -2.71 22.05 22.68
CA LEU A 252 -2.60 21.97 21.21
C LEU A 252 -3.17 20.67 20.64
N ALA A 253 -3.16 19.58 21.42
CA ALA A 253 -3.64 18.27 21.00
C ALA A 253 -5.09 18.31 20.48
N GLU A 254 -5.97 19.06 21.14
CA GLU A 254 -7.39 19.18 20.77
C GLU A 254 -7.63 19.83 19.39
N LYS A 255 -6.62 20.48 18.82
CA LYS A 255 -6.71 21.25 17.58
C LYS A 255 -6.16 20.53 16.36
N ILE A 256 -5.67 19.30 16.52
CA ILE A 256 -5.11 18.50 15.44
C ILE A 256 -5.75 17.11 15.40
N PRO A 257 -5.79 16.45 14.22
CA PRO A 257 -6.16 15.05 14.17
C PRO A 257 -5.02 14.17 14.69
N MET A 258 -5.37 12.98 15.20
CA MET A 258 -4.39 11.93 15.50
C MET A 258 -3.58 11.56 14.25
N ALA A 259 -4.23 11.43 13.11
CA ALA A 259 -3.62 11.29 11.80
C ALA A 259 -4.37 12.15 10.78
N GLN A 260 -3.64 13.05 10.11
CA GLN A 260 -4.16 13.82 8.98
C GLN A 260 -4.35 12.94 7.74
N TYR A 261 -3.54 11.89 7.62
CA TYR A 261 -3.49 11.00 6.48
C TYR A 261 -3.95 9.59 6.89
N VAL A 262 -4.95 9.06 6.18
CA VAL A 262 -5.42 7.68 6.37
C VAL A 262 -5.32 6.92 5.06
N THR A 263 -4.72 5.74 5.09
CA THR A 263 -4.79 4.77 3.99
C THR A 263 -5.95 3.82 4.28
N ALA A 264 -7.00 3.89 3.44
CA ALA A 264 -8.03 2.86 3.41
C ALA A 264 -7.43 1.58 2.80
N GLU A 265 -7.20 0.57 3.63
CA GLU A 265 -6.65 -0.73 3.21
C GLU A 265 -7.78 -1.71 2.93
N ALA A 266 -8.02 -1.93 1.64
CA ALA A 266 -8.92 -2.94 1.12
C ALA A 266 -8.30 -4.35 1.20
N ASP A 267 -8.85 -5.32 0.46
CA ASP A 267 -8.24 -6.65 0.33
C ASP A 267 -6.75 -6.56 -0.09
N SER A 268 -5.88 -7.11 0.77
CA SER A 268 -4.43 -6.93 0.69
C SER A 268 -3.68 -8.20 1.11
N GLY A 269 -2.39 -8.30 0.80
CA GLY A 269 -1.55 -9.40 1.29
C GLY A 269 -1.20 -9.23 2.77
N GLY A 270 -1.09 -10.33 3.52
CA GLY A 270 -0.88 -10.28 4.96
C GLY A 270 -2.20 -10.07 5.72
N HIS A 271 -2.18 -9.30 6.81
CA HIS A 271 -3.40 -9.03 7.58
C HIS A 271 -4.40 -8.23 6.76
N THR A 272 -5.61 -8.78 6.60
CA THR A 272 -6.68 -8.10 5.87
C THR A 272 -8.06 -8.62 6.32
N ASP A 273 -9.05 -7.73 6.26
CA ASP A 273 -10.47 -8.06 6.42
C ASP A 273 -11.15 -8.41 5.07
N ASN A 274 -10.38 -8.50 3.98
CA ASN A 274 -10.85 -8.75 2.62
C ASN A 274 -11.92 -7.77 2.12
N ARG A 275 -11.83 -6.50 2.52
CA ARG A 275 -12.85 -5.50 2.19
C ARG A 275 -12.74 -5.07 0.73
N PRO A 276 -13.86 -4.95 -0.01
CA PRO A 276 -13.82 -4.42 -1.37
C PRO A 276 -13.42 -2.94 -1.39
N ALA A 277 -12.41 -2.59 -2.19
CA ALA A 277 -11.91 -1.22 -2.32
C ALA A 277 -13.01 -0.21 -2.73
N ILE A 278 -13.89 -0.62 -3.65
CA ILE A 278 -14.97 0.22 -4.19
C ILE A 278 -16.05 0.57 -3.16
N VAL A 279 -16.08 -0.15 -2.04
CA VAL A 279 -17.00 0.11 -0.91
C VAL A 279 -16.26 0.83 0.21
N LEU A 280 -15.10 0.31 0.61
CA LEU A 280 -14.34 0.85 1.73
C LEU A 280 -13.90 2.30 1.48
N PHE A 281 -13.31 2.57 0.31
CA PHE A 281 -12.69 3.87 0.06
C PHE A 281 -13.70 5.03 0.12
N PRO A 282 -14.85 5.01 -0.59
CA PRO A 282 -15.83 6.09 -0.50
C PRO A 282 -16.37 6.30 0.92
N THR A 283 -16.55 5.23 1.71
CA THR A 283 -16.97 5.34 3.12
C THR A 283 -15.95 6.11 3.95
N ILE A 284 -14.66 5.77 3.86
CA ILE A 284 -13.61 6.47 4.63
C ILE A 284 -13.43 7.92 4.12
N LYS A 285 -13.56 8.17 2.81
CA LYS A 285 -13.49 9.52 2.25
C LYS A 285 -14.62 10.42 2.76
N SER A 286 -15.85 9.92 2.76
CA SER A 286 -17.01 10.65 3.28
C SER A 286 -16.90 10.91 4.79
N LEU A 287 -16.36 9.95 5.55
CA LEU A 287 -16.06 10.13 6.97
C LEU A 287 -15.05 11.27 7.19
N ALA A 288 -13.96 11.32 6.42
CA ALA A 288 -12.96 12.38 6.52
C ALA A 288 -13.58 13.78 6.30
N GLU A 289 -14.39 13.93 5.24
CA GLU A 289 -15.06 15.21 4.93
C GLU A 289 -16.04 15.65 6.04
N ARG A 290 -16.69 14.70 6.71
CA ARG A 290 -17.58 14.99 7.84
C ARG A 290 -16.78 15.44 9.06
N LEU A 291 -15.72 14.71 9.43
CA LEU A 291 -14.94 15.01 10.62
C LEU A 291 -14.08 16.27 10.46
N GLU A 292 -13.61 16.58 9.26
CA GLU A 292 -12.93 17.84 8.96
C GLU A 292 -13.82 19.06 9.30
N LYS A 293 -15.11 18.99 8.95
CA LYS A 293 -16.10 20.03 9.29
C LYS A 293 -16.48 20.01 10.77
N GLU A 294 -16.63 18.83 11.35
CA GLU A 294 -17.02 18.65 12.76
C GLU A 294 -15.99 19.25 13.72
N PHE A 295 -14.70 19.02 13.46
CA PHE A 295 -13.61 19.52 14.30
C PHE A 295 -13.06 20.88 13.85
N ALA A 296 -13.51 21.40 12.70
CA ALA A 296 -13.04 22.66 12.10
C ALA A 296 -11.51 22.75 12.04
N TYR A 297 -10.87 21.70 11.50
CA TYR A 297 -9.42 21.67 11.36
C TYR A 297 -8.92 22.70 10.36
N ASP A 298 -7.75 23.28 10.65
CA ASP A 298 -7.03 24.14 9.70
C ASP A 298 -6.36 23.33 8.57
N CYS A 299 -6.21 22.01 8.75
CA CYS A 299 -5.66 21.09 7.76
C CYS A 299 -6.75 20.25 7.10
N ARG A 300 -6.50 19.84 5.85
CA ARG A 300 -7.37 18.90 5.14
C ARG A 300 -7.09 17.45 5.56
N LEU A 301 -8.15 16.69 5.85
CA LEU A 301 -8.05 15.25 6.08
C LEU A 301 -7.96 14.52 4.74
N THR A 302 -6.93 13.68 4.62
CA THR A 302 -6.53 13.06 3.35
C THR A 302 -6.72 11.56 3.41
N VAL A 303 -7.27 10.99 2.33
CA VAL A 303 -7.54 9.55 2.23
C VAL A 303 -6.86 8.96 1.00
N GLY A 304 -5.93 8.04 1.23
CA GLY A 304 -5.35 7.22 0.18
C GLY A 304 -5.97 5.84 0.11
N LEU A 305 -5.66 5.10 -0.95
CA LEU A 305 -6.15 3.73 -1.17
C LEU A 305 -5.00 2.73 -1.29
N GLY A 306 -5.05 1.69 -0.46
CA GLY A 306 -4.22 0.50 -0.55
C GLY A 306 -5.06 -0.78 -0.65
N GLY A 307 -4.43 -1.90 -1.02
CA GLY A 307 -5.12 -3.16 -1.27
C GLY A 307 -5.68 -3.24 -2.70
N GLY A 308 -5.29 -4.29 -3.44
CA GLY A 308 -5.66 -4.47 -4.85
C GLY A 308 -4.92 -3.58 -5.89
N ILE A 309 -4.22 -2.52 -5.46
CA ILE A 309 -3.54 -1.59 -6.39
C ILE A 309 -2.19 -2.14 -6.86
N SER A 310 -2.09 -2.40 -8.16
CA SER A 310 -0.92 -3.07 -8.76
C SER A 310 -0.77 -2.89 -10.27
N THR A 311 -1.80 -2.42 -10.96
CA THR A 311 -1.80 -2.18 -12.41
C THR A 311 -2.21 -0.74 -12.72
N PRO A 312 -1.88 -0.22 -13.92
CA PRO A 312 -2.43 1.03 -14.43
C PRO A 312 -3.93 1.19 -14.23
N ALA A 313 -4.70 0.13 -14.49
CA ALA A 313 -6.17 0.16 -14.37
C ALA A 313 -6.62 0.32 -12.92
N SER A 314 -6.03 -0.45 -11.99
CA SER A 314 -6.35 -0.33 -10.57
C SER A 314 -5.99 1.05 -9.99
N ALA A 315 -4.85 1.63 -10.42
CA ALA A 315 -4.44 2.96 -10.01
C ALA A 315 -5.35 4.05 -10.60
N ALA A 316 -5.69 3.98 -11.90
CA ALA A 316 -6.64 4.89 -12.51
C ALA A 316 -8.02 4.84 -11.82
N ALA A 317 -8.49 3.65 -11.45
CA ALA A 317 -9.73 3.48 -10.70
C ALA A 317 -9.66 4.10 -9.29
N ALA A 318 -8.54 3.93 -8.57
CA ALA A 318 -8.33 4.55 -7.28
C ALA A 318 -8.41 6.09 -7.35
N PHE A 319 -7.68 6.69 -8.28
CA PHE A 319 -7.70 8.14 -8.49
C PHE A 319 -9.07 8.63 -8.98
N ALA A 320 -9.76 7.88 -9.83
CA ALA A 320 -11.12 8.21 -10.26
C ALA A 320 -12.15 8.18 -9.12
N MET A 321 -11.95 7.35 -8.08
CA MET A 321 -12.76 7.39 -6.86
C MET A 321 -12.43 8.59 -5.96
N GLY A 322 -11.31 9.29 -6.21
CA GLY A 322 -10.88 10.45 -5.43
C GLY A 322 -9.78 10.15 -4.40
N ALA A 323 -9.01 9.07 -4.59
CA ALA A 323 -7.84 8.78 -3.74
C ALA A 323 -6.81 9.91 -3.86
N ASP A 324 -6.43 10.47 -2.71
CA ASP A 324 -5.40 11.52 -2.66
C ASP A 324 -4.01 10.94 -2.98
N TYR A 325 -3.81 9.66 -2.67
CA TYR A 325 -2.63 8.87 -3.01
C TYR A 325 -2.96 7.37 -3.09
N ILE A 326 -2.08 6.60 -3.74
CA ILE A 326 -2.16 5.14 -3.76
C ILE A 326 -1.02 4.53 -2.94
N MET A 327 -1.29 3.36 -2.37
CA MET A 327 -0.30 2.55 -1.67
C MET A 327 -0.22 1.15 -2.27
N THR A 328 1.01 0.71 -2.58
CA THR A 328 1.29 -0.64 -3.08
C THR A 328 2.05 -1.47 -2.05
N GLY A 329 1.88 -2.80 -2.09
CA GLY A 329 2.52 -3.73 -1.16
C GLY A 329 2.99 -4.99 -1.88
N SER A 330 2.06 -5.89 -2.22
CA SER A 330 2.37 -7.19 -2.85
C SER A 330 3.33 -7.08 -4.03
N VAL A 331 3.10 -6.15 -4.97
CA VAL A 331 3.98 -5.97 -6.14
C VAL A 331 5.41 -5.57 -5.75
N ASN A 332 5.58 -4.79 -4.69
CA ASN A 332 6.90 -4.34 -4.21
C ASN A 332 7.70 -5.52 -3.64
N GLN A 333 7.05 -6.52 -3.04
CA GLN A 333 7.71 -7.75 -2.60
C GLN A 333 8.31 -8.53 -3.78
N GLY A 334 7.74 -8.43 -4.97
CA GLY A 334 8.27 -9.03 -6.19
C GLY A 334 9.46 -8.29 -6.80
N CYS A 335 9.86 -7.14 -6.23
CA CYS A 335 10.94 -6.30 -6.78
C CYS A 335 12.29 -6.65 -6.15
N ILE A 336 13.38 -6.44 -6.88
CA ILE A 336 14.76 -6.79 -6.46
C ILE A 336 15.25 -6.02 -5.23
N GLU A 337 14.63 -4.87 -4.93
CA GLU A 337 14.93 -4.07 -3.73
C GLU A 337 14.33 -4.68 -2.46
N SER A 338 13.34 -5.57 -2.57
CA SER A 338 12.70 -6.18 -1.40
C SER A 338 13.67 -7.04 -0.59
N GLY A 339 13.52 -7.01 0.73
CA GLY A 339 14.30 -7.83 1.67
C GLY A 339 13.87 -9.30 1.75
N THR A 340 13.23 -9.83 0.71
CA THR A 340 12.85 -11.25 0.60
C THR A 340 13.90 -12.02 -0.22
N SER A 341 13.82 -13.35 -0.20
CA SER A 341 14.74 -14.21 -0.97
C SER A 341 14.49 -14.16 -2.48
N ALA A 342 15.51 -14.51 -3.26
CA ALA A 342 15.38 -14.66 -4.71
C ALA A 342 14.32 -15.71 -5.09
N ILE A 343 14.28 -16.83 -4.36
CA ILE A 343 13.29 -17.91 -4.55
C ILE A 343 11.87 -17.38 -4.37
N VAL A 344 11.62 -16.55 -3.34
CA VAL A 344 10.29 -15.95 -3.15
C VAL A 344 9.96 -14.99 -4.28
N ARG A 345 10.91 -14.17 -4.77
CA ARG A 345 10.65 -13.28 -5.92
C ARG A 345 10.27 -14.05 -7.17
N GLU A 346 10.95 -15.17 -7.46
CA GLU A 346 10.59 -16.08 -8.56
C GLU A 346 9.19 -16.68 -8.37
N MET A 347 8.86 -17.16 -7.16
CA MET A 347 7.51 -17.67 -6.87
C MET A 347 6.42 -16.60 -7.08
N LEU A 348 6.73 -15.34 -6.76
CA LEU A 348 5.82 -14.22 -6.94
C LEU A 348 5.57 -13.88 -8.41
N THR A 349 6.51 -14.14 -9.33
CA THR A 349 6.28 -13.90 -10.77
C THR A 349 5.32 -14.90 -11.40
N GLU A 350 5.22 -16.09 -10.82
CA GLU A 350 4.30 -17.14 -11.29
C GLU A 350 2.88 -17.03 -10.73
N THR A 351 2.69 -16.18 -9.73
CA THR A 351 1.42 -16.06 -8.99
C THR A 351 0.30 -15.57 -9.90
N ARG A 352 -0.84 -16.27 -9.92
CA ARG A 352 -2.08 -15.81 -10.58
C ARG A 352 -3.08 -15.31 -9.55
N GLN A 353 -4.16 -14.66 -10.02
CA GLN A 353 -5.17 -14.06 -9.14
C GLN A 353 -5.74 -15.06 -8.13
N ALA A 354 -5.99 -16.31 -8.56
CA ALA A 354 -6.57 -17.35 -7.73
C ALA A 354 -5.54 -18.13 -6.89
N ASP A 355 -4.25 -17.78 -6.94
CA ASP A 355 -3.14 -18.50 -6.27
C ASP A 355 -2.90 -18.03 -4.83
N VAL A 356 -3.83 -17.27 -4.25
CA VAL A 356 -3.80 -16.81 -2.86
C VAL A 356 -4.93 -17.41 -2.04
N THR A 357 -4.79 -17.39 -0.72
CA THR A 357 -5.82 -17.83 0.24
C THR A 357 -5.55 -17.26 1.64
N MET A 358 -6.53 -17.38 2.54
CA MET A 358 -6.35 -17.04 3.95
C MET A 358 -5.73 -18.21 4.71
N ALA A 359 -4.81 -17.91 5.62
CA ALA A 359 -4.19 -18.87 6.53
C ALA A 359 -4.13 -18.31 7.95
N PRO A 360 -4.14 -19.15 9.00
CA PRO A 360 -3.95 -18.70 10.37
C PRO A 360 -2.70 -17.83 10.55
N ALA A 361 -2.88 -16.70 11.22
CA ALA A 361 -1.81 -15.78 11.59
C ALA A 361 -1.01 -16.34 12.79
N ALA A 362 0.28 -15.99 12.86
CA ALA A 362 1.11 -16.41 14.01
C ALA A 362 0.83 -15.56 15.25
N ASP A 363 0.61 -14.27 15.03
CA ASP A 363 0.07 -13.32 15.98
C ASP A 363 -1.45 -13.52 16.09
N MET A 364 -1.96 -13.58 17.31
CA MET A 364 -3.38 -13.83 17.59
C MET A 364 -3.92 -15.15 17.01
N PHE A 365 -3.05 -16.16 16.85
CA PHE A 365 -3.43 -17.52 16.41
C PHE A 365 -4.59 -18.08 17.23
N GLU A 366 -4.54 -17.91 18.56
CA GLU A 366 -5.54 -18.38 19.50
C GLU A 366 -6.92 -17.74 19.26
N MET A 367 -6.98 -16.53 18.70
CA MET A 367 -8.20 -15.78 18.38
C MET A 367 -8.75 -16.10 16.99
N GLY A 368 -8.06 -16.94 16.19
CA GLY A 368 -8.49 -17.30 14.84
C GLY A 368 -8.28 -16.21 13.80
N VAL A 369 -7.40 -15.24 14.06
CA VAL A 369 -7.01 -14.23 13.06
C VAL A 369 -6.31 -14.92 11.89
N THR A 370 -6.55 -14.42 10.69
CA THR A 370 -5.97 -14.96 9.46
C THR A 370 -5.26 -13.88 8.65
N VAL A 371 -4.35 -14.32 7.79
CA VAL A 371 -3.59 -13.51 6.84
C VAL A 371 -3.71 -14.07 5.44
N GLN A 372 -3.71 -13.20 4.43
CA GLN A 372 -3.74 -13.57 3.03
C GLN A 372 -2.32 -13.90 2.52
N VAL A 373 -2.16 -15.11 2.00
CA VAL A 373 -0.87 -15.72 1.65
C VAL A 373 -0.91 -16.44 0.32
N LEU A 374 0.27 -16.68 -0.26
CA LEU A 374 0.43 -17.52 -1.44
C LEU A 374 0.11 -18.98 -1.11
N LYS A 375 -0.64 -19.66 -1.98
CA LYS A 375 -0.89 -21.12 -1.90
C LYS A 375 -0.26 -21.91 -3.04
N ARG A 376 0.23 -21.26 -4.09
CA ARG A 376 0.93 -21.94 -5.19
C ARG A 376 2.42 -22.09 -4.87
N GLY A 377 2.95 -23.30 -5.06
CA GLY A 377 4.38 -23.58 -4.82
C GLY A 377 4.76 -23.71 -3.33
N THR A 378 3.80 -23.69 -2.42
CA THR A 378 3.98 -23.88 -0.97
C THR A 378 2.75 -24.60 -0.38
N MET A 379 2.95 -25.41 0.66
CA MET A 379 1.88 -26.05 1.43
C MET A 379 1.57 -25.30 2.74
N PHE A 380 2.24 -24.18 3.00
CA PHE A 380 2.06 -23.40 4.23
C PHE A 380 0.58 -23.16 4.58
N PRO A 381 -0.31 -22.71 3.67
CA PRO A 381 -1.69 -22.39 4.06
C PRO A 381 -2.46 -23.62 4.55
N MET A 382 -2.25 -24.77 3.89
CA MET A 382 -2.88 -26.05 4.27
C MET A 382 -2.33 -26.56 5.60
N ARG A 383 -1.01 -26.45 5.80
CA ARG A 383 -0.32 -26.85 7.04
C ARG A 383 -0.77 -25.97 8.21
N ALA A 384 -0.81 -24.66 8.03
CA ALA A 384 -1.28 -23.70 9.03
C ALA A 384 -2.76 -23.95 9.40
N ALA A 385 -3.63 -24.16 8.41
CA ALA A 385 -5.03 -24.50 8.64
C ALA A 385 -5.18 -25.80 9.46
N LYS A 386 -4.36 -26.83 9.17
CA LYS A 386 -4.36 -28.07 9.95
C LYS A 386 -3.92 -27.85 11.40
N LEU A 387 -2.90 -27.03 11.64
CA LEU A 387 -2.49 -26.67 13.01
C LEU A 387 -3.62 -25.97 13.77
N TYR A 388 -4.35 -25.06 13.12
CA TYR A 388 -5.48 -24.39 13.75
C TYR A 388 -6.67 -25.32 14.00
N GLU A 389 -6.98 -26.24 13.07
CA GLU A 389 -7.98 -27.28 13.27
C GLU A 389 -7.66 -28.14 14.51
N LEU A 390 -6.42 -28.63 14.60
CA LEU A 390 -5.96 -29.40 15.75
C LEU A 390 -6.01 -28.58 17.04
N TYR A 391 -5.57 -27.32 16.98
CA TYR A 391 -5.66 -26.41 18.11
C TYR A 391 -7.10 -26.25 18.57
N ARG A 392 -8.10 -26.13 17.70
CA ARG A 392 -9.50 -26.02 18.14
C ARG A 392 -10.04 -27.32 18.74
N ASN A 393 -9.68 -28.46 18.17
CA ASN A 393 -10.33 -29.74 18.47
C ASN A 393 -9.70 -30.50 19.65
N HIS A 394 -8.48 -30.15 20.08
CA HIS A 394 -7.77 -30.87 21.14
C HIS A 394 -7.40 -29.99 22.33
N ALA A 395 -7.39 -30.53 23.54
CA ALA A 395 -7.08 -29.75 24.75
C ALA A 395 -5.58 -29.53 24.97
N SER A 396 -4.73 -30.41 24.45
CA SER A 396 -3.27 -30.35 24.58
C SER A 396 -2.57 -31.09 23.42
N LEU A 397 -1.23 -31.10 23.40
CA LEU A 397 -0.44 -31.87 22.43
C LEU A 397 -0.59 -33.39 22.62
N GLU A 398 -0.80 -33.84 23.85
CA GLU A 398 -0.97 -35.25 24.22
C GLU A 398 -2.36 -35.78 23.83
N ASP A 399 -3.35 -34.91 23.74
CA ASP A 399 -4.72 -35.22 23.33
C ASP A 399 -4.86 -35.41 21.80
N ILE A 400 -3.85 -35.00 21.02
CA ILE A 400 -3.80 -35.24 19.58
C ILE A 400 -3.57 -36.74 19.31
N PRO A 401 -4.37 -37.40 18.44
CA PRO A 401 -4.16 -38.80 18.09
C PRO A 401 -2.72 -39.10 17.67
N ALA A 402 -2.14 -40.17 18.20
CA ALA A 402 -0.71 -40.49 18.06
C ALA A 402 -0.23 -40.50 16.59
N GLN A 403 -1.05 -41.01 15.67
CA GLN A 403 -0.76 -41.05 14.24
C GLN A 403 -0.69 -39.64 13.62
N GLU A 404 -1.60 -38.74 14.01
CA GLU A 404 -1.57 -37.34 13.54
C GLU A 404 -0.37 -36.60 14.14
N ARG A 405 -0.05 -36.83 15.42
CA ARG A 405 1.14 -36.26 16.06
C ARG A 405 2.42 -36.69 15.37
N GLU A 406 2.58 -37.99 15.08
CA GLU A 406 3.75 -38.52 14.35
C GLU A 406 3.88 -37.91 12.96
N LYS A 407 2.74 -37.68 12.27
CA LYS A 407 2.73 -37.03 10.96
C LYS A 407 3.20 -35.57 11.06
N LEU A 408 2.78 -34.82 12.07
CA LEU A 408 3.25 -33.45 12.31
C LEU A 408 4.77 -33.42 12.49
N GLU A 409 5.31 -34.30 13.34
CA GLU A 409 6.73 -34.39 13.64
C GLU A 409 7.55 -34.73 12.39
N LYS A 410 7.09 -35.68 11.57
CA LYS A 410 7.82 -36.13 10.37
C LYS A 410 7.70 -35.20 9.16
N THR A 411 6.59 -34.50 9.00
CA THR A 411 6.27 -33.82 7.73
C THR A 411 6.15 -32.30 7.81
N LEU A 412 6.00 -31.76 9.02
CA LEU A 412 5.78 -30.32 9.25
C LEU A 412 6.86 -29.74 10.15
N PHE A 413 7.00 -30.25 11.39
CA PHE A 413 8.00 -29.75 12.33
C PHE A 413 9.41 -30.26 11.98
N LEU A 414 9.52 -31.46 11.41
CA LEU A 414 10.77 -32.17 11.12
C LEU A 414 11.60 -32.43 12.39
N ALA A 415 10.92 -32.54 13.53
CA ALA A 415 11.46 -32.83 14.85
C ALA A 415 10.32 -33.28 15.79
N PRO A 416 10.62 -34.01 16.87
CA PRO A 416 9.66 -34.27 17.93
C PRO A 416 9.07 -32.98 18.51
N LEU A 417 7.77 -32.97 18.84
CA LEU A 417 7.12 -31.76 19.38
C LEU A 417 7.71 -31.35 20.74
N ALA A 418 8.23 -32.30 21.51
CA ALA A 418 8.93 -32.04 22.76
C ALA A 418 10.20 -31.20 22.55
N ASP A 419 10.93 -31.43 21.45
CA ASP A 419 12.12 -30.66 21.10
C ASP A 419 11.73 -29.25 20.64
N ILE A 420 10.65 -29.13 19.85
CA ILE A 420 10.10 -27.82 19.48
C ILE A 420 9.69 -27.02 20.72
N TRP A 421 9.05 -27.67 21.70
CA TRP A 421 8.72 -27.03 22.97
C TRP A 421 9.97 -26.58 23.72
N LYS A 422 11.01 -27.42 23.79
CA LYS A 422 12.28 -27.06 24.45
C LYS A 422 12.89 -25.79 23.86
N ASP A 423 12.94 -25.68 22.54
CA ASP A 423 13.46 -24.49 21.85
C ASP A 423 12.57 -23.27 22.06
N THR A 424 11.24 -23.46 21.97
CA THR A 424 10.24 -22.40 22.19
C THR A 424 10.31 -21.86 23.62
N ARG A 425 10.46 -22.75 24.61
CA ARG A 425 10.65 -22.41 26.01
C ARG A 425 11.93 -21.60 26.20
N ALA A 426 13.05 -22.02 25.61
CA ALA A 426 14.32 -21.30 25.71
C ALA A 426 14.26 -19.88 25.09
N PHE A 427 13.51 -19.72 23.99
CA PHE A 427 13.25 -18.42 23.37
C PHE A 427 12.43 -17.51 24.29
N PHE A 428 11.27 -17.97 24.75
CA PHE A 428 10.41 -17.15 25.61
C PHE A 428 11.00 -16.90 27.00
N GLN A 429 11.81 -17.80 27.54
CA GLN A 429 12.50 -17.56 28.82
C GLN A 429 13.39 -16.31 28.80
N LYS A 430 13.91 -15.92 27.63
CA LYS A 430 14.70 -14.70 27.47
C LYS A 430 13.85 -13.49 27.10
N ARG A 431 12.81 -13.68 26.28
CA ARG A 431 12.00 -12.61 25.69
C ARG A 431 10.80 -12.22 26.55
N ASP A 432 10.01 -13.19 27.00
CA ASP A 432 8.84 -13.01 27.86
C ASP A 432 8.62 -14.27 28.73
N PRO A 433 9.24 -14.34 29.92
CA PRO A 433 9.12 -15.49 30.82
C PRO A 433 7.67 -15.84 31.20
N LYS A 434 6.75 -14.86 31.16
CA LYS A 434 5.34 -15.08 31.51
C LYS A 434 4.66 -16.06 30.55
N GLN A 435 5.09 -16.13 29.28
CA GLN A 435 4.58 -17.13 28.33
C GLN A 435 4.93 -18.55 28.76
N VAL A 436 6.15 -18.75 29.29
CA VAL A 436 6.62 -20.06 29.77
C VAL A 436 5.84 -20.46 31.01
N GLU A 437 5.73 -19.57 31.99
CA GLU A 437 4.98 -19.83 33.23
C GLU A 437 3.51 -20.19 32.94
N ARG A 438 2.89 -19.52 31.97
CA ARG A 438 1.53 -19.84 31.54
C ARG A 438 1.47 -21.20 30.85
N ALA A 439 2.35 -21.48 29.89
CA ALA A 439 2.37 -22.73 29.14
C ALA A 439 2.59 -23.95 30.03
N GLU A 440 3.40 -23.82 31.10
CA GLU A 440 3.62 -24.90 32.07
C GLU A 440 2.37 -25.21 32.93
N ARG A 441 1.38 -24.30 32.97
CA ARG A 441 0.10 -24.47 33.70
C ARG A 441 -1.09 -24.75 32.79
N ASP A 442 -1.01 -24.33 31.53
CA ASP A 442 -2.08 -24.39 30.54
C ASP A 442 -1.59 -25.17 29.30
N PRO A 443 -1.88 -26.48 29.21
CA PRO A 443 -1.47 -27.33 28.10
C PRO A 443 -1.97 -26.83 26.72
N LYS A 444 -3.09 -26.09 26.70
CA LYS A 444 -3.64 -25.49 25.49
C LYS A 444 -2.75 -24.35 24.99
N HIS A 445 -2.29 -23.51 25.92
CA HIS A 445 -1.35 -22.43 25.62
C HIS A 445 0.02 -22.98 25.19
N LEU A 446 0.50 -24.05 25.83
CA LEU A 446 1.73 -24.73 25.37
C LEU A 446 1.59 -25.19 23.91
N MET A 447 0.48 -25.85 23.57
CA MET A 447 0.19 -26.26 22.20
C MET A 447 0.17 -25.06 21.23
N SER A 448 -0.44 -23.93 21.61
CA SER A 448 -0.44 -22.74 20.76
C SER A 448 0.97 -22.21 20.51
N LEU A 449 1.83 -22.14 21.52
CA LEU A 449 3.22 -21.69 21.36
C LEU A 449 4.02 -22.61 20.43
N VAL A 450 3.87 -23.94 20.56
CA VAL A 450 4.52 -24.92 19.67
C VAL A 450 4.02 -24.77 18.23
N PHE A 451 2.73 -24.55 18.01
CA PHE A 451 2.21 -24.35 16.64
C PHE A 451 2.64 -23.01 16.06
N ARG A 452 2.67 -21.95 16.88
CA ARG A 452 3.13 -20.62 16.50
C ARG A 452 4.62 -20.59 16.15
N TRP A 453 5.43 -21.50 16.72
CA TRP A 453 6.80 -21.70 16.26
C TRP A 453 6.85 -21.98 14.74
N TYR A 454 6.03 -22.92 14.25
CA TYR A 454 6.00 -23.21 12.80
C TYR A 454 5.56 -22.00 11.99
N LEU A 455 4.49 -21.33 12.41
CA LEU A 455 3.96 -20.16 11.71
C LEU A 455 5.00 -19.02 11.66
N GLY A 456 5.70 -18.77 12.75
CA GLY A 456 6.77 -17.76 12.82
C GLY A 456 7.98 -18.12 11.96
N GLN A 457 8.41 -19.39 11.99
CA GLN A 457 9.55 -19.89 11.23
C GLN A 457 9.28 -19.97 9.73
N ALA A 458 8.05 -20.27 9.32
CA ALA A 458 7.62 -20.28 7.92
C ALA A 458 7.92 -18.96 7.19
N ALA A 459 7.71 -17.83 7.87
CA ALA A 459 8.07 -16.50 7.35
C ALA A 459 9.60 -16.28 7.31
N HIS A 460 10.36 -16.78 8.29
CA HIS A 460 11.83 -16.69 8.27
C HIS A 460 12.43 -17.52 7.13
N TRP A 461 11.99 -18.77 6.96
CA TRP A 461 12.46 -19.63 5.88
C TRP A 461 12.22 -19.02 4.50
N ALA A 462 11.07 -18.37 4.30
CA ALA A 462 10.76 -17.66 3.06
C ALA A 462 11.69 -16.46 2.84
N LYS A 463 11.86 -15.61 3.86
CA LYS A 463 12.74 -14.43 3.83
C LYS A 463 14.18 -14.82 3.52
N ASP A 464 14.71 -15.82 4.22
CA ASP A 464 16.11 -16.25 4.12
C ASP A 464 16.37 -17.16 2.91
N GLY A 465 15.30 -17.68 2.29
CA GLY A 465 15.40 -18.53 1.10
C GLY A 465 15.94 -19.91 1.42
N ASN A 466 15.61 -20.49 2.58
CA ASN A 466 16.06 -21.83 2.96
C ASN A 466 15.48 -22.89 2.00
N PRO A 467 16.29 -23.54 1.14
CA PRO A 467 15.78 -24.41 0.09
C PRO A 467 15.13 -25.69 0.64
N SER A 468 15.54 -26.18 1.82
CA SER A 468 14.95 -27.38 2.43
C SER A 468 13.54 -27.14 2.98
N ARG A 469 13.13 -25.88 3.08
CA ARG A 469 11.85 -25.44 3.64
C ARG A 469 10.93 -24.76 2.62
N LYS A 470 11.22 -24.84 1.31
CA LYS A 470 10.42 -24.18 0.25
C LYS A 470 8.91 -24.45 0.37
N MET A 471 8.53 -25.70 0.65
CA MET A 471 7.11 -26.09 0.82
C MET A 471 6.45 -25.53 2.09
N ASP A 472 7.21 -24.92 2.99
CA ASP A 472 6.76 -24.30 4.23
C ASP A 472 6.79 -22.76 4.16
N TYR A 473 7.14 -22.17 3.03
CA TYR A 473 7.24 -20.72 2.93
C TYR A 473 5.90 -20.05 3.16
N GLN A 474 5.85 -19.18 4.17
CA GLN A 474 4.77 -18.22 4.34
C GLN A 474 5.13 -16.96 3.56
N ILE A 475 4.36 -16.66 2.53
CA ILE A 475 4.55 -15.47 1.68
C ILE A 475 3.25 -14.67 1.69
N TRP A 476 3.29 -13.51 2.33
CA TRP A 476 2.13 -12.59 2.41
C TRP A 476 1.94 -11.87 1.08
N VAL A 477 0.90 -12.24 0.35
CA VAL A 477 0.63 -11.67 -0.97
C VAL A 477 -0.87 -11.71 -1.24
N GLY A 478 -1.40 -10.64 -1.82
CA GLY A 478 -2.80 -10.55 -2.24
C GLY A 478 -2.99 -10.82 -3.73
N PRO A 479 -4.24 -10.86 -4.21
CA PRO A 479 -4.57 -11.09 -5.62
C PRO A 479 -4.00 -10.01 -6.57
N ALA A 480 -3.61 -8.85 -6.02
CA ALA A 480 -2.90 -7.78 -6.71
C ALA A 480 -1.63 -8.27 -7.44
N MET A 481 -0.89 -9.23 -6.88
CA MET A 481 0.28 -9.80 -7.59
C MET A 481 -0.14 -10.53 -8.87
N GLY A 482 -1.24 -11.29 -8.81
CA GLY A 482 -1.78 -11.98 -9.98
C GLY A 482 -2.24 -11.01 -11.08
N ALA A 483 -2.89 -9.92 -10.71
CA ALA A 483 -3.30 -8.87 -11.65
C ALA A 483 -2.08 -8.17 -12.28
N PHE A 484 -1.03 -7.90 -11.50
CA PHE A 484 0.23 -7.38 -12.01
C PHE A 484 0.87 -8.35 -13.00
N ASN A 485 1.01 -9.63 -12.65
CA ASN A 485 1.64 -10.64 -13.50
C ASN A 485 0.89 -10.82 -14.82
N GLU A 486 -0.44 -10.78 -14.81
CA GLU A 486 -1.25 -10.79 -16.03
C GLU A 486 -0.97 -9.55 -16.91
N TRP A 487 -0.90 -8.37 -16.29
CA TRP A 487 -0.63 -7.12 -17.02
C TRP A 487 0.77 -7.09 -17.65
N VAL A 488 1.79 -7.60 -16.94
CA VAL A 488 3.18 -7.57 -17.43
C VAL A 488 3.57 -8.77 -18.28
N ALA A 489 2.65 -9.72 -18.51
CA ALA A 489 2.92 -10.93 -19.27
C ALA A 489 3.48 -10.62 -20.67
N GLY A 490 4.57 -11.30 -21.04
CA GLY A 490 5.26 -11.09 -22.32
C GLY A 490 6.08 -9.80 -22.41
N SER A 491 6.23 -9.05 -21.32
CA SER A 491 7.12 -7.87 -21.22
C SER A 491 8.35 -8.18 -20.37
N PHE A 492 9.31 -7.24 -20.34
CA PHE A 492 10.50 -7.36 -19.51
C PHE A 492 10.19 -7.45 -18.01
N LEU A 493 9.08 -6.86 -17.53
CA LEU A 493 8.67 -6.96 -16.12
C LEU A 493 8.10 -8.34 -15.73
N ALA A 494 7.91 -9.25 -16.69
CA ALA A 494 7.58 -10.64 -16.38
C ALA A 494 8.71 -11.32 -15.58
N GLU A 495 9.96 -10.97 -15.87
CA GLU A 495 11.16 -11.53 -15.25
C GLU A 495 11.44 -10.92 -13.87
N ALA A 496 11.80 -11.76 -12.90
CA ALA A 496 11.98 -11.34 -11.51
C ALA A 496 13.12 -10.32 -11.32
N ASP A 497 14.20 -10.48 -12.08
CA ASP A 497 15.41 -9.65 -12.01
C ASP A 497 15.23 -8.26 -12.65
N GLN A 498 14.22 -8.10 -13.51
CA GLN A 498 13.86 -6.84 -14.15
C GLN A 498 12.88 -6.00 -13.32
N ARG A 499 12.27 -6.56 -12.27
CA ARG A 499 11.32 -5.84 -11.40
C ARG A 499 12.07 -4.93 -10.44
N LYS A 500 12.25 -3.68 -10.84
CA LYS A 500 12.71 -2.59 -9.96
C LYS A 500 11.52 -1.82 -9.42
N VAL A 501 11.51 -1.53 -8.11
CA VAL A 501 10.35 -0.89 -7.44
C VAL A 501 9.96 0.44 -8.09
N VAL A 502 10.94 1.25 -8.49
CA VAL A 502 10.69 2.55 -9.15
C VAL A 502 10.16 2.37 -10.57
N THR A 503 10.73 1.46 -11.35
CA THR A 503 10.27 1.17 -12.72
C THR A 503 8.82 0.65 -12.71
N VAL A 504 8.48 -0.21 -11.75
CA VAL A 504 7.11 -0.68 -11.52
C VAL A 504 6.18 0.49 -11.17
N ALA A 505 6.54 1.31 -10.18
CA ALA A 505 5.74 2.44 -9.76
C ALA A 505 5.49 3.46 -10.89
N ARG A 506 6.54 3.79 -11.65
CA ARG A 506 6.44 4.69 -12.82
C ARG A 506 5.51 4.15 -13.89
N ASN A 507 5.61 2.86 -14.22
CA ASN A 507 4.71 2.25 -15.20
C ASN A 507 3.25 2.24 -14.74
N ILE A 508 2.99 2.00 -13.44
CA ILE A 508 1.65 2.07 -12.87
C ILE A 508 1.08 3.50 -13.00
N LEU A 509 1.84 4.52 -12.59
CA LEU A 509 1.39 5.91 -12.64
C LEU A 509 1.23 6.42 -14.08
N TYR A 510 2.21 6.18 -14.94
CA TYR A 510 2.15 6.55 -16.35
C TYR A 510 0.95 5.89 -17.04
N GLY A 511 0.77 4.58 -16.87
CA GLY A 511 -0.37 3.88 -17.44
C GLY A 511 -1.71 4.38 -16.88
N ALA A 512 -1.76 4.74 -15.59
CA ALA A 512 -2.95 5.34 -14.99
C ALA A 512 -3.30 6.68 -15.66
N ALA A 513 -2.31 7.53 -15.93
CA ALA A 513 -2.50 8.77 -16.69
C ALA A 513 -3.04 8.50 -18.11
N VAL A 514 -2.47 7.54 -18.84
CA VAL A 514 -2.95 7.13 -20.17
C VAL A 514 -4.41 6.66 -20.12
N LEU A 515 -4.77 5.82 -19.15
CA LEU A 515 -6.14 5.29 -19.01
C LEU A 515 -7.15 6.37 -18.59
N SER A 516 -6.74 7.30 -17.73
CA SER A 516 -7.55 8.46 -17.35
C SER A 516 -7.81 9.37 -18.56
N ARG A 517 -6.80 9.65 -19.38
CA ARG A 517 -6.96 10.40 -20.64
C ARG A 517 -7.85 9.67 -21.64
N ALA A 518 -7.73 8.34 -21.75
CA ALA A 518 -8.64 7.54 -22.57
C ALA A 518 -10.09 7.62 -22.07
N THR A 519 -10.28 7.69 -20.75
CA THR A 519 -11.61 7.85 -20.13
C THR A 519 -12.20 9.23 -20.42
N MET A 520 -11.39 10.29 -20.44
CA MET A 520 -11.82 11.63 -20.88
C MET A 520 -12.37 11.60 -22.32
N LEU A 521 -11.70 10.91 -23.24
CA LEU A 521 -12.21 10.79 -24.61
C LEU A 521 -13.51 9.97 -24.66
N ARG A 522 -13.58 8.86 -23.93
CA ARG A 522 -14.79 8.02 -23.87
C ARG A 522 -16.00 8.76 -23.33
N SER A 523 -15.84 9.58 -22.29
CA SER A 523 -16.93 10.41 -21.74
C SER A 523 -17.42 11.47 -22.72
N GLN A 524 -16.64 11.78 -23.76
CA GLN A 524 -17.03 12.65 -24.86
C GLN A 524 -17.69 11.89 -26.03
N GLY A 525 -17.83 10.57 -25.96
CA GLY A 525 -18.46 9.73 -26.99
C GLY A 525 -17.47 9.07 -27.95
N VAL A 526 -16.15 9.23 -27.72
CA VAL A 526 -15.12 8.62 -28.57
C VAL A 526 -15.06 7.11 -28.32
N ARG A 527 -15.22 6.32 -29.38
CA ARG A 527 -15.02 4.87 -29.35
C ARG A 527 -13.54 4.55 -29.56
N LEU A 528 -12.85 4.20 -28.48
CA LEU A 528 -11.45 3.78 -28.54
C LEU A 528 -11.36 2.25 -28.69
N PRO A 529 -10.63 1.72 -29.69
CA PRO A 529 -10.38 0.28 -29.77
C PRO A 529 -9.48 -0.16 -28.61
N ALA A 530 -9.55 -1.44 -28.25
CA ALA A 530 -8.77 -2.00 -27.15
C ALA A 530 -7.26 -1.77 -27.32
N GLU A 531 -6.73 -1.90 -28.54
CA GLU A 531 -5.31 -1.68 -28.83
C GLU A 531 -4.84 -0.24 -28.58
N ALA A 532 -5.72 0.75 -28.73
CA ALA A 532 -5.35 2.15 -28.50
C ALA A 532 -5.17 2.50 -27.02
N VAL A 533 -5.78 1.72 -26.12
CA VAL A 533 -5.70 1.89 -24.66
C VAL A 533 -4.83 0.83 -23.99
N LYS A 534 -4.28 -0.10 -24.78
CA LYS A 534 -3.39 -1.15 -24.29
C LYS A 534 -2.13 -0.51 -23.70
N ASN A 535 -1.94 -0.74 -22.41
CA ASN A 535 -0.77 -0.30 -21.65
C ASN A 535 0.15 -1.49 -21.46
N ILE A 536 1.30 -1.46 -22.12
CA ILE A 536 2.38 -2.43 -21.97
C ILE A 536 3.49 -1.74 -21.18
N PRO A 537 4.17 -2.43 -20.25
CA PRO A 537 5.31 -1.87 -19.55
C PRO A 537 6.36 -1.26 -20.49
N LEU A 538 6.83 -0.07 -20.15
CA LEU A 538 7.87 0.69 -20.82
C LEU A 538 9.16 0.68 -19.98
N GLN A 539 10.29 0.73 -20.67
CA GLN A 539 11.59 0.86 -20.03
C GLN A 539 11.77 2.25 -19.42
N ASP A 540 12.64 2.39 -18.42
CA ASP A 540 12.89 3.69 -17.77
C ASP A 540 13.33 4.78 -18.76
N SER A 541 14.06 4.42 -19.83
CA SER A 541 14.48 5.37 -20.88
C SER A 541 13.30 5.99 -21.62
N GLU A 542 12.20 5.26 -21.76
CA GLU A 542 10.97 5.72 -22.45
C GLU A 542 10.08 6.54 -21.50
N LEU A 543 10.21 6.33 -20.18
CA LEU A 543 9.42 7.04 -19.18
C LEU A 543 10.06 8.35 -18.72
N LYS A 544 11.37 8.53 -18.93
CA LYS A 544 12.17 9.63 -18.36
C LYS A 544 11.61 11.03 -18.63
N GLU A 545 10.95 11.25 -19.77
CA GLU A 545 10.36 12.56 -20.11
C GLU A 545 9.14 12.94 -19.25
N TYR A 546 8.52 11.98 -18.56
CA TYR A 546 7.33 12.20 -17.74
C TYR A 546 7.59 12.23 -16.23
N PHE A 547 8.83 12.01 -15.78
CA PHE A 547 9.20 11.88 -14.36
C PHE A 547 10.34 12.83 -13.92
#